data_AF-A0A941FAS8-F1
#
_entry.id   AF-A0A941FAS8-F1
#
_cell.length_a   1.000
_cell.length_b   1.000
_cell.length_c   1.000
_cell.angle_alpha   90.00
_cell.angle_beta   90.00
_cell.angle_gamma   90.00
#
_symmetry.space_group_name_H-M   'P 1'
#
loop_
_entity.id
_entity.type
_entity.pdbx_description
1 polymer ?
#
loop_
_entity_poly.entity_id
_entity_poly.type
_entity_poly.pdbx_seq_one_letter_code
_entity_poly.pdbx_strand_id
1 'polypeptide(L)'
;MTGSDPWGAAADGPWGGTAGESVVVIVDGYCTARHLPALFNERGHACVHVQSGQEVPEHLLACFRPEAYRELIVGDGTPDRILPAVAAHRPVALVAGSSGAAGVVDALAKALRLRGNDSRLGEVRLDRYRTADTLRAAGLRTARQLLVSDLAGLLAWYAGLGGRVTLETLGGSPPAPPGASRARTDATSSPRSAASSAWRPSRPRRPRPCWPGSVRRAAGTT
;
A
#
# COMPACT_ATOMS: atom_id res chain seq x y z
N MET A 1 -23.92 -1.26 -34.42
CA MET A 1 -23.10 -0.77 -33.30
C MET A 1 -22.88 -1.94 -32.35
N THR A 2 -21.84 -2.73 -32.61
CA THR A 2 -21.42 -3.84 -31.76
C THR A 2 -20.40 -3.30 -30.78
N GLY A 3 -20.73 -3.27 -29.49
CA GLY A 3 -19.79 -2.92 -28.44
C GLY A 3 -18.71 -3.99 -28.36
N SER A 4 -17.49 -3.64 -28.75
CA SER A 4 -16.33 -4.49 -28.60
C SER A 4 -15.98 -4.56 -27.12
N ASP A 5 -15.97 -5.78 -26.58
CA ASP A 5 -15.49 -6.07 -25.24
C ASP A 5 -13.98 -5.69 -25.17
N PRO A 6 -13.54 -4.76 -24.30
CA PRO A 6 -12.15 -4.30 -24.30
C PRO A 6 -11.16 -5.35 -23.74
N TRP A 7 -11.65 -6.52 -23.33
CA TRP A 7 -10.90 -7.59 -22.70
C TRP A 7 -11.13 -8.90 -23.46
N GLY A 8 -10.50 -9.01 -24.63
CA GLY A 8 -10.62 -10.16 -25.54
C GLY A 8 -10.27 -11.50 -24.89
N ALA A 9 -10.95 -12.54 -25.36
CA ALA A 9 -11.04 -13.89 -24.80
C ALA A 9 -9.71 -14.63 -24.58
N ALA A 10 -9.77 -15.55 -23.60
CA ALA A 10 -8.72 -16.41 -23.07
C ALA A 10 -8.02 -17.31 -24.11
N ALA A 11 -6.73 -17.58 -23.87
CA ALA A 11 -5.95 -18.60 -24.58
C ALA A 11 -5.38 -19.62 -23.58
N ASP A 12 -5.66 -20.90 -23.87
CA ASP A 12 -5.49 -22.05 -22.98
C ASP A 12 -4.04 -22.57 -22.88
N GLY A 13 -3.47 -22.40 -21.69
CA GLY A 13 -2.24 -22.96 -21.11
C GLY A 13 -2.21 -22.52 -19.63
N PRO A 14 -1.57 -23.22 -18.68
CA PRO A 14 -1.86 -23.03 -17.24
C PRO A 14 -1.61 -21.60 -16.73
N TRP A 15 -0.83 -20.80 -17.46
CA TRP A 15 -0.71 -19.36 -17.32
C TRP A 15 -0.53 -18.76 -18.73
N GLY A 16 -1.63 -18.40 -19.39
CA GLY A 16 -1.65 -17.96 -20.78
C GLY A 16 -0.98 -16.61 -21.01
N GLY A 17 -0.08 -16.55 -21.99
CA GLY A 17 0.45 -15.31 -22.56
C GLY A 17 0.99 -15.57 -23.98
N THR A 18 0.31 -15.06 -25.00
CA THR A 18 0.77 -15.06 -26.41
C THR A 18 0.91 -13.63 -26.93
N ALA A 19 1.65 -13.46 -28.03
CA ALA A 19 1.96 -12.16 -28.65
C ALA A 19 0.70 -11.27 -28.76
N GLY A 20 0.72 -10.14 -28.05
CA GLY A 20 -0.46 -9.28 -27.82
C GLY A 20 -0.68 -8.92 -26.35
N GLU A 21 0.00 -9.61 -25.43
CA GLU A 21 -0.06 -9.36 -23.98
C GLU A 21 0.53 -7.99 -23.61
N SER A 22 -0.24 -7.16 -22.89
CA SER A 22 0.25 -5.86 -22.42
C SER A 22 0.97 -5.99 -21.08
N VAL A 23 1.98 -5.16 -20.84
CA VAL A 23 2.84 -5.30 -19.65
C VAL A 23 2.43 -4.33 -18.56
N VAL A 24 2.32 -4.84 -17.32
CA VAL A 24 2.24 -4.04 -16.11
C VAL A 24 3.54 -4.15 -15.34
N VAL A 25 4.10 -3.01 -14.95
CA VAL A 25 5.30 -2.98 -14.10
C VAL A 25 4.88 -2.77 -12.65
N ILE A 26 5.31 -3.67 -11.77
CA ILE A 26 5.06 -3.59 -10.33
C ILE A 26 6.39 -3.27 -9.65
N VAL A 27 6.44 -2.13 -8.96
CA VAL A 27 7.62 -1.71 -8.20
C VAL A 27 7.48 -2.18 -6.75
N ASP A 28 8.45 -2.94 -6.24
CA ASP A 28 8.45 -3.56 -4.90
C ASP A 28 7.20 -4.41 -4.62
N GLY A 29 6.99 -5.42 -5.46
CA GLY A 29 5.86 -6.36 -5.40
C GLY A 29 5.94 -7.37 -4.25
N TYR A 30 6.23 -6.90 -3.04
CA TYR A 30 6.40 -7.68 -1.81
C TYR A 30 5.13 -7.73 -0.96
N CYS A 31 5.13 -8.53 0.11
CA CYS A 31 4.03 -8.60 1.09
C CYS A 31 2.66 -8.80 0.42
N THR A 32 1.71 -7.89 0.61
CA THR A 32 0.37 -7.97 0.00
C THR A 32 0.43 -7.79 -1.52
N ALA A 33 1.40 -7.06 -2.05
CA ALA A 33 1.57 -6.84 -3.48
C ALA A 33 2.08 -8.08 -4.23
N ARG A 34 2.56 -9.13 -3.53
CA ARG A 34 2.92 -10.42 -4.16
C ARG A 34 1.76 -11.11 -4.88
N HIS A 35 0.52 -10.71 -4.56
CA HIS A 35 -0.70 -11.25 -5.17
C HIS A 35 -1.10 -10.51 -6.46
N LEU A 36 -0.53 -9.33 -6.72
CA LEU A 36 -0.87 -8.53 -7.91
C LEU A 36 -0.54 -9.22 -9.24
N PRO A 37 0.63 -9.89 -9.41
CA PRO A 37 0.97 -10.51 -10.69
C PRO A 37 -0.07 -11.55 -11.12
N ALA A 38 -0.54 -12.40 -10.21
CA ALA A 38 -1.59 -13.37 -10.51
C ALA A 38 -2.87 -12.69 -11.04
N LEU A 39 -3.30 -11.60 -10.41
CA LEU A 39 -4.49 -10.85 -10.82
C LEU A 39 -4.35 -10.17 -12.19
N PHE A 40 -3.13 -9.74 -12.54
CA PHE A 40 -2.85 -9.17 -13.85
C PHE A 40 -2.73 -10.24 -14.93
N ASN A 41 -2.04 -11.35 -14.64
CA ASN A 41 -1.92 -12.49 -15.54
C ASN A 41 -3.30 -13.09 -15.88
N GLU A 42 -4.20 -13.21 -14.89
CA GLU A 42 -5.60 -13.61 -15.09
C GLU A 42 -6.37 -12.71 -16.07
N ARG A 43 -5.89 -11.48 -16.29
CA ARG A 43 -6.47 -10.48 -17.20
C ARG A 43 -5.70 -10.33 -18.51
N GLY A 44 -4.75 -11.22 -18.79
CA GLY A 44 -3.92 -11.17 -19.99
C GLY A 44 -2.88 -10.05 -19.95
N HIS A 45 -2.36 -9.74 -18.77
CA HIS A 45 -1.25 -8.81 -18.60
C HIS A 45 -0.02 -9.49 -17.99
N ALA A 46 1.11 -9.41 -18.70
CA ALA A 46 2.38 -9.87 -18.16
C ALA A 46 2.88 -8.87 -17.12
N CYS A 47 3.52 -9.39 -16.07
CA CYS A 47 4.11 -8.55 -15.03
C CYS A 47 5.64 -8.52 -15.10
N VAL A 48 6.21 -7.33 -14.97
CA VAL A 48 7.64 -7.09 -14.75
C VAL A 48 7.82 -6.51 -13.35
N HIS A 49 8.74 -7.08 -12.59
CA HIS A 49 9.07 -6.56 -11.27
C HIS A 49 10.19 -5.54 -11.37
N VAL A 50 10.07 -4.44 -10.63
CA VAL A 50 11.16 -3.51 -10.38
C VAL A 50 11.42 -3.48 -8.87
N GLN A 51 12.64 -3.81 -8.46
CA GLN A 51 13.10 -3.56 -7.12
C GLN A 51 13.60 -2.11 -7.04
N SER A 52 13.04 -1.30 -6.15
CA SER A 52 13.35 0.13 -6.10
C SER A 52 14.74 0.44 -5.54
N GLY A 53 15.22 -0.29 -4.53
CA GLY A 53 16.52 -0.09 -3.87
C GLY A 53 17.43 -1.32 -3.90
N GLN A 54 18.73 -1.15 -3.65
CA GLN A 54 19.70 -2.27 -3.70
C GLN A 54 19.46 -3.32 -2.59
N GLU A 55 19.17 -2.86 -1.38
CA GLU A 55 18.97 -3.73 -0.22
C GLU A 55 17.49 -3.88 0.10
N VAL A 56 17.02 -5.12 0.10
CA VAL A 56 15.64 -5.47 0.46
C VAL A 56 15.66 -6.21 1.79
N PRO A 57 14.93 -5.75 2.82
CA PRO A 57 14.81 -6.45 4.08
C PRO A 57 14.37 -7.92 3.89
N GLU A 58 15.04 -8.85 4.60
CA GLU A 58 14.83 -10.30 4.47
C GLU A 58 13.36 -10.72 4.59
N HIS A 59 12.60 -10.08 5.49
CA HIS A 59 11.18 -10.38 5.68
C HIS A 59 10.31 -10.05 4.45
N LEU A 60 10.71 -9.08 3.62
CA LEU A 60 10.03 -8.78 2.35
C LEU A 60 10.37 -9.85 1.30
N LEU A 61 11.64 -10.27 1.25
CA LEU A 61 12.12 -11.34 0.36
C LEU A 61 11.46 -12.68 0.65
N ALA A 62 11.23 -13.03 1.93
CA ALA A 62 10.54 -14.26 2.32
C ALA A 62 9.12 -14.38 1.69
N CYS A 63 8.49 -13.25 1.39
CA CYS A 63 7.18 -13.18 0.78
C CYS A 63 7.21 -12.95 -0.74
N PHE A 64 8.39 -12.81 -1.34
CA PHE A 64 8.54 -12.53 -2.76
C PHE A 64 8.30 -13.79 -3.61
N ARG A 65 7.74 -13.62 -4.80
CA ARG A 65 7.38 -14.68 -5.75
C ARG A 65 7.94 -14.32 -7.13
N PRO A 66 9.27 -14.46 -7.35
CA PRO A 66 9.91 -14.07 -8.60
C PRO A 66 9.33 -14.79 -9.82
N GLU A 67 8.87 -16.03 -9.66
CA GLU A 67 8.25 -16.86 -10.69
C GLU A 67 6.95 -16.29 -11.26
N ALA A 68 6.32 -15.35 -10.56
CA ALA A 68 5.10 -14.69 -11.01
C ALA A 68 5.37 -13.53 -12.00
N TYR A 69 6.64 -13.24 -12.27
CA TYR A 69 7.08 -12.14 -13.13
C TYR A 69 7.86 -12.68 -14.34
N ARG A 70 7.68 -12.02 -15.48
CA ARG A 70 8.42 -12.29 -16.71
C ARG A 70 9.88 -11.86 -16.61
N GLU A 71 10.14 -10.76 -15.92
CA GLU A 71 11.48 -10.19 -15.74
C GLU A 71 11.57 -9.45 -14.41
N LEU A 72 12.78 -9.45 -13.84
CA LEU A 72 13.12 -8.77 -12.59
C LEU A 72 14.20 -7.72 -12.87
N ILE A 73 13.85 -6.45 -12.70
CA ILE A 73 14.77 -5.31 -12.84
C ILE A 73 15.19 -4.86 -11.46
N VAL A 74 16.49 -4.75 -11.21
CA VAL A 74 17.03 -4.27 -9.93
C VAL A 74 17.49 -2.82 -10.08
N GLY A 75 16.88 -1.93 -9.30
CA GLY A 75 17.27 -0.53 -9.19
C GLY A 75 18.13 -0.24 -7.97
N ASP A 76 18.70 0.95 -7.94
CA ASP A 76 19.57 1.43 -6.87
C ASP A 76 19.01 2.66 -6.14
N GLY A 77 17.71 2.89 -6.27
CA GLY A 77 17.05 4.12 -5.83
C GLY A 77 17.04 5.23 -6.88
N THR A 78 17.65 5.02 -8.05
CA THR A 78 17.69 6.03 -9.14
C THR A 78 16.76 5.64 -10.30
N PRO A 79 15.56 6.23 -10.43
CA PRO A 79 14.61 5.88 -11.50
C PRO A 79 15.19 6.01 -12.92
N ASP A 80 16.04 7.01 -13.16
CA ASP A 80 16.63 7.25 -14.49
C ASP A 80 17.52 6.09 -14.95
N ARG A 81 18.13 5.34 -14.02
CA ARG A 81 19.00 4.19 -14.36
C ARG A 81 18.22 2.96 -14.81
N ILE A 82 17.03 2.75 -14.24
CA ILE A 82 16.16 1.61 -14.59
C ILE A 82 15.18 1.94 -15.71
N LEU A 83 14.98 3.22 -16.02
CA LEU A 83 14.03 3.68 -17.03
C LEU A 83 14.21 3.01 -18.40
N PRO A 84 15.43 2.85 -18.97
CA PRO A 84 15.59 2.19 -20.27
C PRO A 84 15.13 0.73 -20.28
N ALA A 85 15.43 -0.02 -19.21
CA ALA A 85 15.00 -1.41 -19.06
C ALA A 85 13.48 -1.50 -18.93
N VAL A 86 12.88 -0.64 -18.10
CA VAL A 86 11.42 -0.56 -17.95
C VAL A 86 10.75 -0.17 -19.28
N ALA A 87 11.31 0.80 -20.02
CA ALA A 87 10.78 1.28 -21.28
C ALA A 87 10.79 0.20 -22.38
N ALA A 88 11.78 -0.70 -22.37
CA ALA A 88 11.89 -1.79 -23.35
C ALA A 88 10.66 -2.71 -23.35
N HIS A 89 9.97 -2.83 -22.22
CA HIS A 89 8.74 -3.61 -22.10
C HIS A 89 7.46 -2.90 -22.56
N ARG A 90 7.54 -1.60 -22.88
CA ARG A 90 6.38 -0.78 -23.28
C ARG A 90 5.18 -0.94 -22.33
N PRO A 91 5.36 -0.69 -21.02
CA PRO A 91 4.31 -0.94 -20.04
C PRO A 91 3.08 -0.07 -20.29
N VAL A 92 1.90 -0.63 -20.04
CA VAL A 92 0.62 0.10 -20.09
C VAL A 92 0.28 0.73 -18.74
N ALA A 93 0.88 0.23 -17.65
CA ALA A 93 0.68 0.75 -16.30
C ALA A 93 1.90 0.48 -15.41
N LEU A 94 2.06 1.33 -14.40
CA LEU A 94 3.00 1.18 -13.30
C LEU A 94 2.23 1.14 -11.98
N VAL A 95 2.59 0.21 -11.10
CA VAL A 95 1.92 0.01 -9.80
C VAL A 95 2.95 -0.02 -8.69
N ALA A 96 2.73 0.78 -7.65
CA ALA A 96 3.52 0.72 -6.43
C ALA A 96 3.03 -0.43 -5.54
N GLY A 97 3.88 -1.42 -5.29
CA GLY A 97 3.61 -2.54 -4.38
C GLY A 97 3.83 -2.19 -2.91
N SER A 98 4.50 -1.07 -2.63
CA SER A 98 4.72 -0.55 -1.27
C SER A 98 4.61 0.97 -1.23
N SER A 99 4.47 1.55 -0.04
CA SER A 99 4.56 3.02 0.10
C SER A 99 5.94 3.54 -0.29
N GLY A 100 7.02 2.79 -0.03
CA GLY A 100 8.39 3.19 -0.41
C GLY A 100 8.58 3.27 -1.93
N ALA A 101 7.83 2.49 -2.71
CA ALA A 101 7.90 2.49 -4.16
C ALA A 101 7.23 3.70 -4.84
N ALA A 102 6.44 4.50 -4.10
CA ALA A 102 5.60 5.54 -4.70
C ALA A 102 6.42 6.58 -5.50
N GLY A 103 7.54 7.03 -4.95
CA GLY A 103 8.41 8.00 -5.62
C GLY A 103 8.99 7.47 -6.94
N VAL A 104 9.44 6.21 -6.95
CA VAL A 104 9.98 5.55 -8.15
C VAL A 104 8.89 5.38 -9.21
N VAL A 105 7.69 4.94 -8.82
CA VAL A 105 6.55 4.79 -9.74
C VAL A 105 6.16 6.13 -10.37
N ASP A 106 6.04 7.19 -9.57
CA ASP A 106 5.66 8.51 -10.08
C ASP A 106 6.71 9.06 -11.05
N ALA A 107 8.00 8.87 -10.75
CA ALA A 107 9.10 9.28 -11.63
C ALA A 107 9.08 8.52 -12.97
N LEU A 108 8.96 7.19 -12.92
CA LEU A 108 8.88 6.36 -14.13
C LEU A 108 7.62 6.67 -14.95
N ALA A 109 6.47 6.84 -14.30
CA ALA A 109 5.21 7.13 -14.98
C ALA A 109 5.28 8.47 -15.72
N LYS A 110 5.86 9.50 -15.08
CA LYS A 110 6.09 10.79 -15.72
C LYS A 110 7.03 10.68 -16.92
N ALA A 111 8.15 9.96 -16.78
CA ALA A 111 9.12 9.79 -17.85
C ALA A 111 8.55 9.03 -19.06
N LEU A 112 7.73 8.01 -18.80
CA LEU A 112 7.06 7.19 -19.82
C LEU A 112 5.75 7.80 -20.32
N ARG A 113 5.34 8.97 -19.80
CA ARG A 113 4.06 9.64 -20.10
C ARG A 113 2.85 8.74 -19.84
N LEU A 114 2.93 7.89 -18.83
CA LEU A 114 1.84 7.07 -18.33
C LEU A 114 1.01 7.83 -17.31
N ARG A 115 -0.21 7.35 -17.06
CA ARG A 115 -1.04 7.87 -15.97
C ARG A 115 -0.33 7.59 -14.63
N GLY A 116 -0.21 8.62 -13.80
CA GLY A 116 0.41 8.54 -12.48
C GLY A 116 -0.04 9.69 -11.60
N ASN A 117 0.46 9.74 -10.37
CA ASN A 117 0.23 10.89 -9.50
C ASN A 117 1.12 12.06 -9.92
N ASP A 118 0.80 13.28 -9.45
CA ASP A 118 1.74 14.39 -9.59
C ASP A 118 3.02 14.07 -8.81
N SER A 119 4.13 13.98 -9.54
CA SER A 119 5.45 13.68 -8.99
C SER A 119 5.93 14.76 -8.02
N ARG A 120 5.43 16.01 -8.12
CA ARG A 120 5.78 17.11 -7.20
C ARG A 120 5.29 16.88 -5.77
N LEU A 121 4.28 16.01 -5.61
CA LEU A 121 3.70 15.65 -4.31
C LEU A 121 4.20 14.29 -3.80
N GLY A 122 5.16 13.65 -4.47
CA GLY A 122 5.69 12.33 -4.10
C GLY A 122 6.21 12.29 -2.67
N GLU A 123 7.19 13.15 -2.36
CA GLU A 123 7.77 13.28 -1.02
C GLU A 123 6.73 13.66 0.05
N VAL A 124 5.76 14.50 -0.32
CA VAL A 124 4.69 14.92 0.58
C VAL A 124 3.85 13.72 1.01
N ARG A 125 3.51 12.80 0.09
CA ARG A 125 2.70 11.60 0.39
C ARG A 125 3.40 10.60 1.30
N LEU A 126 4.73 10.64 1.38
CA LEU A 126 5.53 9.76 2.23
C LEU A 126 5.77 10.36 3.62
N ASP A 127 5.78 11.68 3.72
CA ASP A 127 5.89 12.41 4.98
C ASP A 127 4.51 12.56 5.63
N ARG A 128 4.27 11.81 6.71
CA ARG A 128 3.00 11.83 7.45
C ARG A 128 2.64 13.23 7.96
N TYR A 129 3.63 13.99 8.41
CA TYR A 129 3.41 15.33 8.93
C TYR A 129 3.03 16.29 7.81
N ARG A 130 3.82 16.31 6.72
CA ARG A 130 3.55 17.17 5.55
C ARG A 130 2.27 16.80 4.82
N THR A 131 1.90 15.52 4.78
CA THR A 131 0.62 15.07 4.23
C THR A 131 -0.55 15.75 4.96
N ALA A 132 -0.57 15.69 6.30
CA ALA A 132 -1.67 16.26 7.08
C ALA A 132 -1.72 17.79 7.02
N ASP A 133 -0.58 18.47 6.91
CA ASP A 133 -0.54 19.93 6.71
C ASP A 133 -1.03 20.33 5.32
N THR A 134 -0.62 19.59 4.28
CA THR A 134 -1.06 19.83 2.89
C THR A 134 -2.57 19.63 2.74
N LEU A 135 -3.12 18.57 3.34
CA LEU A 135 -4.57 18.32 3.36
C LEU A 135 -5.32 19.44 4.10
N ARG A 136 -4.79 19.93 5.22
CA ARG A 136 -5.39 21.05 5.97
C ARG A 136 -5.40 22.34 5.14
N ALA A 137 -4.30 22.64 4.45
CA ALA A 137 -4.21 23.80 3.55
C ALA A 137 -5.20 23.73 2.39
N ALA A 138 -5.56 22.52 1.96
CA ALA A 138 -6.62 22.27 0.96
C ALA A 138 -8.06 22.32 1.54
N GLY A 139 -8.23 22.67 2.82
CA GLY A 139 -9.53 22.76 3.48
C GLY A 139 -10.10 21.44 3.98
N LEU A 140 -9.32 20.35 3.96
CA LEU A 140 -9.75 19.05 4.49
C LEU A 140 -9.51 18.99 5.99
N ARG A 141 -10.44 18.35 6.70
CA ARG A 141 -10.30 18.11 8.15
C ARG A 141 -9.21 17.08 8.39
N THR A 142 -8.22 17.45 9.19
CA THR A 142 -7.14 16.56 9.64
C THR A 142 -7.01 16.58 11.16
N ALA A 143 -6.37 15.56 11.72
CA ALA A 143 -6.06 15.55 13.14
C ALA A 143 -5.18 16.77 13.53
N ARG A 144 -5.36 17.27 14.75
CA ARG A 144 -4.40 18.23 15.33
C ARG A 144 -3.08 17.49 15.54
N GLN A 145 -1.99 18.07 15.05
CA GLN A 145 -0.66 17.49 15.15
C GLN A 145 0.35 18.55 15.57
N LEU A 146 1.49 18.10 16.08
CA LEU A 146 2.65 18.92 16.37
C LEU A 146 3.89 18.13 15.96
N LEU A 147 4.78 18.76 15.20
CA LEU A 147 6.16 18.31 15.07
C LEU A 147 6.97 18.94 16.20
N VAL A 148 7.58 18.10 17.05
CA VAL A 148 8.32 18.55 18.22
C VAL A 148 9.59 17.73 18.38
N SER A 149 10.67 18.39 18.80
CA SER A 149 12.00 17.81 18.99
C SER A 149 12.41 17.67 20.45
N ASP A 150 11.60 18.16 21.39
CA ASP A 150 11.91 18.18 22.82
C ASP A 150 10.69 17.90 23.70
N LEU A 151 10.95 17.39 24.90
CA LEU A 151 9.90 16.99 25.84
C LEU A 151 9.11 18.19 26.36
N ALA A 152 9.75 19.34 26.56
CA ALA A 152 9.09 20.51 27.14
C ALA A 152 8.00 21.06 26.20
N GLY A 153 8.32 21.20 24.90
CA GLY A 153 7.37 21.60 23.86
C GLY A 153 6.20 20.62 23.74
N LEU A 154 6.47 19.31 23.85
CA LEU A 154 5.43 18.27 23.78
C LEU A 154 4.44 18.41 24.95
N LEU A 155 4.95 18.55 26.18
CA LEU A 155 4.12 18.66 27.37
C LEU A 155 3.30 19.95 27.37
N ALA A 156 3.88 21.07 26.94
CA ALA A 156 3.18 22.35 26.82
C ALA A 156 2.01 22.26 25.83
N TRP A 157 2.21 21.63 24.67
CA TRP A 157 1.15 21.42 23.68
C TRP A 157 0.06 20.48 24.19
N TYR A 158 0.45 19.38 24.83
CA TYR A 158 -0.47 18.38 25.36
C TYR A 158 -1.40 18.96 26.44
N ALA A 159 -0.90 19.84 27.31
CA ALA A 159 -1.68 20.48 28.36
C ALA A 159 -2.92 21.24 27.83
N GLY A 160 -2.87 21.74 26.60
CA GLY A 160 -3.96 22.50 25.97
C GLY A 160 -4.90 21.69 25.07
N LEU A 161 -4.71 20.37 24.92
CA LEU A 161 -5.52 19.53 24.03
C LEU A 161 -6.69 18.86 24.74
N GLY A 162 -6.41 18.23 25.88
CA GLY A 162 -7.31 17.27 26.51
C GLY A 162 -7.43 15.95 25.71
N GLY A 163 -7.50 14.82 26.41
CA GLY A 163 -7.68 13.50 25.79
C GLY A 163 -6.38 12.76 25.48
N ARG A 164 -6.44 11.76 24.60
CA ARG A 164 -5.30 10.90 24.23
C ARG A 164 -4.63 11.39 22.96
N VAL A 165 -3.31 11.31 22.93
CA VAL A 165 -2.47 11.59 21.75
C VAL A 165 -1.64 10.34 21.42
N THR A 166 -1.30 10.19 20.14
CA THR A 166 -0.35 9.18 19.68
C THR A 166 0.98 9.88 19.39
N LEU A 167 2.06 9.34 19.95
CA LEU A 167 3.41 9.79 19.63
C LEU A 167 3.97 8.87 18.54
N GLU A 168 4.39 9.46 17.43
CA GLU A 168 5.10 8.76 16.35
C GLU A 168 6.41 9.49 16.07
N THR A 169 7.42 8.74 15.65
CA THR A 169 8.62 9.34 15.06
C THR A 169 8.34 9.70 13.60
N LEU A 170 8.92 10.81 13.11
CA LEU A 170 9.03 11.01 11.67
C LEU A 170 9.86 9.84 11.09
N GLY A 171 9.40 9.25 9.98
CA GLY A 171 9.84 7.95 9.49
C GLY A 171 11.35 7.68 9.58
N GLY A 172 11.68 6.53 10.18
CA GLY A 172 13.02 6.00 10.37
C GLY A 172 13.08 5.25 11.70
N SER A 173 13.42 3.95 11.69
CA SER A 173 13.94 3.34 12.91
C SER A 173 15.26 4.08 13.21
N PRO A 174 15.46 4.69 14.39
CA PRO A 174 16.79 5.13 14.74
C PRO A 174 17.72 3.91 14.70
N PRO A 175 18.99 4.04 14.28
CA PRO A 175 19.97 3.00 14.56
C PRO A 175 19.93 2.78 16.08
N ALA A 176 19.83 1.51 16.50
CA ALA A 176 19.91 1.19 17.91
C ALA A 176 21.20 1.82 18.47
N PRO A 177 21.15 2.55 19.60
CA PRO A 177 22.37 3.10 20.18
C PRO A 177 23.34 1.93 20.47
N PRO A 178 24.65 2.09 20.20
CA PRO A 178 25.62 1.04 20.50
C PRO A 178 25.53 0.66 21.98
N GLY A 179 25.21 -0.60 22.25
CA GLY A 179 25.02 -1.13 23.61
C GLY A 179 23.57 -1.48 24.00
N ALA A 180 22.56 -1.21 23.16
CA ALA A 180 21.20 -1.68 23.41
C ALA A 180 21.07 -3.17 23.07
N SER A 181 21.23 -4.04 24.07
CA SER A 181 20.74 -5.41 23.97
C SER A 181 19.22 -5.38 23.82
N ARG A 182 18.68 -6.03 22.77
CA ARG A 182 17.24 -6.23 22.63
C ARG A 182 16.75 -7.05 23.82
N ALA A 183 16.17 -6.37 24.81
CA ALA A 183 15.36 -7.04 25.81
C ALA A 183 14.15 -7.64 25.08
N ARG A 184 14.24 -8.94 24.82
CA ARG A 184 13.13 -9.75 24.34
C ARG A 184 12.16 -9.83 25.52
N THR A 185 11.11 -9.01 25.52
CA THR A 185 10.00 -9.22 26.45
C THR A 185 9.21 -10.42 25.95
N ASP A 186 9.62 -11.62 26.37
CA ASP A 186 8.73 -12.76 26.41
C ASP A 186 7.62 -12.44 27.42
N ALA A 187 6.51 -11.91 26.92
CA ALA A 187 5.28 -11.77 27.69
C ALA A 187 4.65 -13.16 27.87
N THR A 188 5.27 -13.98 28.70
CA THR A 188 4.63 -15.11 29.37
C THR A 188 4.98 -15.10 30.85
N SER A 189 4.22 -14.35 31.63
CA SER A 189 3.89 -14.69 33.02
C SER A 189 2.86 -13.71 33.55
N SER A 190 1.64 -14.21 33.71
CA SER A 190 0.64 -13.61 34.57
C SER A 190 1.05 -13.81 36.02
N PRO A 191 0.68 -12.89 36.92
CA PRO A 191 0.09 -13.33 38.17
C PRO A 191 -1.35 -12.78 38.26
N ARG A 192 -2.31 -13.70 38.30
CA ARG A 192 -3.67 -13.43 38.77
C ARG A 192 -3.67 -13.29 40.29
N SER A 193 -4.43 -12.30 40.77
CA SER A 193 -5.25 -12.28 42.01
C SER A 193 -5.10 -10.90 42.69
N ALA A 194 -6.12 -10.14 43.06
CA ALA A 194 -7.58 -10.21 42.92
C ALA A 194 -8.15 -8.84 43.32
N ALA A 195 -9.16 -8.32 42.61
CA ALA A 195 -10.29 -7.55 43.15
C ALA A 195 -11.14 -6.91 42.02
N SER A 196 -12.22 -7.62 41.68
CA SER A 196 -13.52 -7.14 41.19
C SER A 196 -13.64 -5.80 40.44
N SER A 197 -13.77 -5.88 39.11
CA SER A 197 -14.97 -5.37 38.44
C SER A 197 -15.32 -6.32 37.29
N ALA A 198 -16.50 -6.93 37.38
CA ALA A 198 -16.93 -7.97 36.45
C ALA A 198 -17.14 -7.37 35.05
N TRP A 199 -16.27 -7.73 34.10
CA TRP A 199 -16.51 -7.53 32.67
C TRP A 199 -17.72 -8.38 32.25
N ARG A 200 -18.79 -7.72 31.82
CA ARG A 200 -19.96 -8.38 31.22
C ARG A 200 -19.66 -8.68 29.74
N PRO A 201 -19.75 -9.93 29.26
CA PRO A 201 -19.63 -10.20 27.85
C PRO A 201 -20.79 -9.57 27.08
N SER A 202 -20.45 -8.94 25.95
CA SER A 202 -21.40 -8.41 24.98
C SER A 202 -22.35 -9.50 24.50
N ARG A 203 -23.66 -9.24 24.58
CA ARG A 203 -24.69 -10.14 24.02
C ARG A 203 -24.43 -10.36 22.53
N PRO A 204 -24.67 -11.59 22.01
CA PRO A 204 -24.59 -11.83 20.56
C PRO A 204 -25.58 -10.91 19.84
N ARG A 205 -25.11 -10.25 18.78
CA ARG A 205 -25.94 -9.42 17.90
C ARG A 205 -27.02 -10.31 17.28
N ARG A 206 -28.29 -9.98 17.50
CA ARG A 206 -29.40 -10.57 16.74
C ARG A 206 -29.21 -10.25 15.25
N PRO A 207 -29.49 -11.20 14.34
CA PRO A 207 -29.51 -10.90 12.92
C PRO A 207 -30.58 -9.84 12.62
N ARG A 208 -30.22 -8.83 11.84
CA ARG A 208 -31.17 -7.82 11.36
C ARG A 208 -32.11 -8.47 10.34
N PRO A 209 -33.43 -8.21 10.39
CA PRO A 209 -34.33 -8.67 9.34
C PRO A 209 -33.98 -7.97 8.02
N CYS A 210 -33.89 -8.76 6.95
CA CYS A 210 -33.78 -8.29 5.58
C CYS A 210 -34.99 -7.41 5.25
N TRP A 211 -34.73 -6.19 4.79
CA TRP A 211 -35.77 -5.32 4.25
C TRP A 211 -36.23 -5.89 2.89
N PRO A 212 -37.54 -6.01 2.63
CA PRO A 212 -38.03 -6.56 1.38
C PRO A 212 -37.80 -5.55 0.24
N GLY A 213 -36.85 -5.86 -0.63
CA GLY A 213 -36.73 -5.20 -1.93
C GLY A 213 -37.94 -5.55 -2.78
N SER A 214 -38.81 -4.57 -3.02
CA SER A 214 -39.91 -4.65 -3.95
C SER A 214 -39.39 -4.90 -5.37
N VAL A 215 -39.56 -6.12 -5.86
CA VAL A 215 -39.45 -6.46 -7.28
C VAL A 215 -40.68 -5.87 -7.98
N ARG A 216 -40.53 -4.74 -8.68
CA ARG A 216 -41.50 -4.35 -9.71
C ARG A 216 -41.32 -5.28 -10.90
N ARG A 217 -42.28 -6.19 -11.11
CA ARG A 217 -42.47 -6.86 -12.41
C ARG A 217 -42.89 -5.81 -13.44
N ALA A 218 -42.18 -5.78 -14.56
CA ALA A 218 -42.68 -5.19 -15.79
C ALA A 218 -43.88 -6.04 -16.26
N ALA A 219 -45.03 -5.41 -16.43
CA ALA A 219 -46.15 -5.99 -17.15
C ALA A 219 -45.92 -5.70 -18.64
N GLY A 220 -45.75 -6.77 -19.41
CA GLY A 220 -45.90 -6.77 -20.86
C GLY A 220 -47.24 -7.42 -21.23
N THR A 221 -47.95 -6.73 -22.12
CA THR A 221 -48.86 -7.26 -23.15
C THR A 221 -50.17 -7.95 -22.72
N THR A 222 -51.27 -7.21 -22.80
CA THR A 222 -52.28 -7.36 -23.87
C THR A 222 -53.16 -6.12 -23.93
#